data_AF-A0A963JI23-F1
#
_entry.id   AF-A0A963JI23-F1
#
_cell.length_a   1.000
_cell.length_b   1.000
_cell.length_c   1.000
_cell.angle_alpha   90.00
_cell.angle_beta   90.00
_cell.angle_gamma   90.00
#
_symmetry.space_group_name_H-M   'P 1'
#
loop_
_entity.id
_entity.type
_entity.pdbx_description
1 polymer ?
#
loop_
_entity_poly.entity_id
_entity_poly.type
_entity_poly.pdbx_seq_one_letter_code
_entity_poly.pdbx_strand_id
1 'polypeptide(L)'
;MARCLPAPIIPDRAEFVDALQLLSRGRVLVQLGDSELGWALDGAPVRYSAPTLTGYGLVDEFDNPQGFPGVRYFRLTERGRHFAEEAGRAWRRRSLLERALVRLVG
;
A
#
# COMPACT_ATOMS: atom_id res chain seq x y z
N MET A 1 30.35 -6.71 8.48
CA MET A 1 30.06 -5.57 7.57
C MET A 1 28.55 -5.45 7.41
N ALA A 2 27.93 -4.47 8.05
CA ALA A 2 26.49 -4.24 7.91
C ALA A 2 26.20 -3.68 6.50
N ARG A 3 25.40 -4.40 5.72
CA ARG A 3 24.86 -3.89 4.45
C ARG A 3 23.95 -2.70 4.78
N CYS A 4 24.36 -1.50 4.37
CA CYS A 4 23.46 -0.35 4.29
C CYS A 4 22.49 -0.65 3.14
N LEU A 5 21.38 -1.33 3.42
CA LEU A 5 20.33 -1.53 2.43
C LEU A 5 19.78 -0.13 2.11
N PRO A 6 19.69 0.27 0.83
CA PRO A 6 19.11 1.56 0.47
C PRO A 6 17.74 1.68 1.14
N ALA A 7 17.46 2.85 1.73
CA ALA A 7 16.17 3.12 2.34
C ALA A 7 15.07 2.70 1.35
N PRO A 8 14.05 1.93 1.76
CA PRO A 8 13.08 1.41 0.80
C PRO A 8 12.44 2.59 0.06
N ILE A 9 12.73 2.68 -1.23
CA ILE A 9 12.23 3.75 -2.08
C ILE A 9 10.78 3.41 -2.34
N ILE A 10 9.86 4.23 -1.86
CA ILE A 10 8.45 4.18 -2.27
C ILE A 10 8.45 4.56 -3.76
N PRO A 11 8.25 3.61 -4.70
CA PRO A 11 8.53 3.85 -6.12
C PRO A 11 7.51 4.79 -6.75
N ASP A 12 6.27 4.72 -6.26
CA ASP A 12 5.17 5.61 -6.60
C ASP A 12 4.47 6.02 -5.30
N ARG A 13 4.74 7.25 -4.85
CA ARG A 13 4.18 7.77 -3.59
C ARG A 13 2.70 8.06 -3.71
N ALA A 14 2.20 8.36 -4.92
CA ALA A 14 0.80 8.64 -5.13
C ALA A 14 -0.02 7.35 -5.00
N GLU A 15 0.37 6.29 -5.71
CA GLU A 15 -0.24 4.96 -5.57
C GLU A 15 -0.19 4.48 -4.12
N PHE A 16 0.94 4.68 -3.44
CA PHE A 16 1.11 4.26 -2.05
C PHE A 16 0.15 4.98 -1.09
N VAL A 17 0.02 6.31 -1.22
CA VAL A 17 -0.92 7.09 -0.39
C VAL A 17 -2.38 6.74 -0.74
N ASP A 18 -2.71 6.57 -2.01
CA ASP A 18 -4.06 6.20 -2.44
C ASP A 18 -4.43 4.80 -1.90
N ALA A 19 -3.50 3.84 -1.94
CA ALA A 19 -3.67 2.52 -1.37
C ALA A 19 -3.89 2.56 0.15
N LEU A 20 -3.08 3.32 0.90
CA LEU A 20 -3.25 3.51 2.34
C LEU A 20 -4.64 4.09 2.69
N GLN A 21 -5.13 5.04 1.90
CA GLN A 21 -6.45 5.65 2.12
C GLN A 21 -7.61 4.71 1.79
N LEU A 22 -7.47 3.83 0.80
CA LEU A 22 -8.48 2.83 0.50
C LEU A 22 -8.52 1.77 1.60
N LEU A 23 -7.35 1.28 1.99
CA LEU A 23 -7.18 0.31 3.07
C LEU A 23 -7.70 0.84 4.43
N SER A 24 -7.48 2.12 4.75
CA SER A 24 -8.00 2.73 5.98
C SER A 24 -9.52 2.86 6.01
N ARG A 25 -10.18 2.83 4.84
CA ARG A 25 -11.64 2.77 4.71
C ARG A 25 -12.18 1.33 4.76
N GLY A 26 -11.34 0.36 5.11
CA GLY A 26 -11.73 -1.05 5.22
C GLY A 26 -11.71 -1.82 3.90
N ARG A 27 -11.17 -1.23 2.82
CA ARG A 27 -10.89 -1.99 1.58
C ARG A 27 -9.80 -3.01 1.85
N VAL A 28 -9.79 -4.07 1.06
CA VAL A 28 -8.88 -5.21 1.24
C VAL A 28 -7.93 -5.28 0.06
N LEU A 29 -6.63 -5.35 0.37
CA LEU A 29 -5.59 -5.64 -0.60
C LEU A 29 -5.58 -7.16 -0.80
N VAL A 30 -5.56 -7.60 -2.05
CA VAL A 30 -5.51 -9.02 -2.39
C VAL A 30 -4.29 -9.31 -3.23
N GLN A 31 -3.77 -10.53 -3.11
CA GLN A 31 -2.77 -11.07 -4.00
C GLN A 31 -3.32 -12.32 -4.67
N LEU A 32 -3.36 -12.30 -6.00
CA LEU A 32 -3.71 -13.45 -6.82
C LEU A 32 -2.46 -14.32 -7.05
N GLY A 33 -2.45 -15.52 -6.45
CA GLY A 33 -1.37 -16.49 -6.59
C GLY A 33 -0.03 -16.05 -5.98
N ASP A 34 1.04 -16.71 -6.43
CA ASP A 34 2.41 -16.49 -5.93
C ASP A 34 3.21 -15.47 -6.74
N SER A 35 2.61 -14.85 -7.76
CA SER A 35 3.31 -13.84 -8.57
C SER A 35 3.36 -12.48 -7.88
N GLU A 36 4.47 -11.75 -8.05
CA GLU A 36 4.62 -10.37 -7.58
C GLU A 36 3.75 -9.37 -8.37
N LEU A 37 3.14 -9.80 -9.48
CA LEU A 37 2.33 -8.98 -10.38
C LEU A 37 0.81 -9.11 -10.12
N GLY A 38 0.41 -9.88 -9.12
CA GLY A 38 -1.00 -10.24 -8.86
C GLY A 38 -1.71 -9.38 -7.81
N TRP A 39 -1.23 -8.19 -7.48
CA TRP A 39 -1.83 -7.39 -6.41
C TRP A 39 -2.99 -6.53 -6.90
N ALA A 40 -4.10 -6.54 -6.17
CA ALA A 40 -5.24 -5.69 -6.43
C ALA A 40 -5.87 -5.13 -5.16
N LEU A 41 -6.42 -3.93 -5.24
CA LEU A 41 -7.12 -3.25 -4.17
C LEU A 41 -8.42 -2.67 -4.75
N ASP A 42 -9.56 -3.07 -4.18
CA ASP A 42 -10.89 -2.69 -4.69
C ASP A 42 -11.08 -3.04 -6.19
N GLY A 43 -10.46 -4.13 -6.65
CA GLY A 43 -10.50 -4.58 -8.05
C GLY A 43 -9.55 -3.84 -8.99
N ALA A 44 -8.85 -2.80 -8.54
CA ALA A 44 -7.82 -2.11 -9.33
C ALA A 44 -6.43 -2.70 -9.05
N PRO A 45 -5.56 -2.85 -10.07
CA PRO A 45 -4.21 -3.37 -9.87
C PRO A 45 -3.36 -2.41 -9.05
N VAL A 46 -2.56 -2.95 -8.12
CA VAL A 46 -1.53 -2.23 -7.37
C VAL A 46 -0.18 -2.62 -7.94
N ARG A 47 0.51 -1.69 -8.61
CA ARG A 47 1.69 -1.97 -9.44
C ARG A 47 3.00 -1.91 -8.67
N TYR A 48 3.15 -0.98 -7.74
CA TYR A 48 4.44 -0.70 -7.10
C TYR A 48 4.38 -0.70 -5.57
N SER A 49 3.20 -0.45 -5.02
CA SER A 49 3.02 -0.17 -3.60
C SER A 49 2.92 -1.43 -2.74
N ALA A 50 2.52 -2.57 -3.31
CA ALA A 50 2.28 -3.79 -2.54
C ALA A 50 3.53 -4.33 -1.82
N PRO A 51 4.70 -4.48 -2.48
CA PRO A 51 5.95 -4.87 -1.79
C PRO A 51 6.37 -3.91 -0.69
N THR A 52 6.03 -2.63 -0.86
CA THR A 52 6.36 -1.58 0.11
C THR A 52 5.44 -1.66 1.34
N LEU A 53 4.13 -1.85 1.12
CA LEU A 53 3.14 -2.02 2.18
C LEU A 53 3.45 -3.25 3.05
N THR A 54 3.81 -4.38 2.42
CA THR A 54 4.20 -5.61 3.13
C THR A 54 5.58 -5.48 3.78
N GLY A 55 6.58 -4.97 3.05
CA GLY A 55 7.94 -4.82 3.55
C GLY A 55 8.07 -3.89 4.76
N TYR A 56 7.20 -2.89 4.90
CA TYR A 56 7.13 -2.02 6.08
C TYR A 56 6.23 -2.55 7.21
N GLY A 57 5.58 -3.69 7.03
CA GLY A 57 4.62 -4.24 8.00
C GLY A 57 3.40 -3.35 8.21
N LEU A 58 2.98 -2.63 7.16
CA LEU A 58 1.79 -1.78 7.21
C LEU A 58 0.52 -2.57 6.94
N VAL A 59 0.64 -3.72 6.28
CA VAL A 59 -0.44 -4.68 6.09
C VAL A 59 -0.01 -6.06 6.55
N ASP A 60 -0.96 -6.84 7.06
CA ASP A 60 -0.79 -8.24 7.41
C ASP A 60 -1.83 -9.09 6.69
N GLU A 61 -1.43 -10.33 6.40
CA GLU A 61 -2.32 -11.35 5.86
C GLU A 61 -3.37 -11.75 6.90
N PHE A 62 -4.60 -11.96 6.45
CA PHE A 62 -5.68 -12.48 7.28
C PHE A 62 -6.50 -13.51 6.50
N ASP A 63 -7.08 -14.46 7.22
CA ASP A 63 -7.99 -15.42 6.62
C ASP A 63 -9.34 -14.78 6.31
N ASN A 64 -9.82 -14.94 5.08
CA ASN A 64 -11.12 -14.47 4.65
C ASN A 64 -12.01 -15.69 4.32
N PRO A 65 -12.88 -16.13 5.25
CA PRO A 65 -13.74 -17.29 5.03
C PRO A 65 -14.72 -17.12 3.85
N GLN A 66 -14.98 -15.88 3.44
CA GLN A 66 -15.82 -15.53 2.29
C GLN A 66 -14.99 -15.27 1.01
N GLY A 67 -13.69 -15.55 1.06
CA GLY A 67 -12.76 -15.35 -0.03
C GLY A 67 -12.82 -16.44 -1.10
N PHE A 68 -11.93 -16.30 -2.07
CA PHE A 68 -11.75 -17.24 -3.16
C PHE A 68 -10.50 -18.11 -2.90
N PRO A 69 -10.54 -19.40 -3.26
CA PRO A 69 -9.37 -20.27 -3.18
C PRO A 69 -8.17 -19.69 -3.95
N GLY A 70 -6.98 -19.77 -3.36
CA GLY A 70 -5.74 -19.29 -4.00
C GLY A 70 -5.56 -17.77 -3.99
N VAL A 71 -6.41 -17.03 -3.27
CA VAL A 71 -6.27 -15.58 -3.06
C VAL A 71 -5.83 -15.33 -1.62
N ARG A 72 -4.78 -14.52 -1.46
CA ARG A 72 -4.36 -14.03 -0.14
C ARG A 72 -4.95 -12.66 0.12
N TYR A 73 -5.33 -12.40 1.36
CA TYR A 73 -6.04 -11.19 1.75
C TYR A 73 -5.25 -10.42 2.80
N PHE A 74 -5.13 -9.11 2.62
CA PHE A 74 -4.31 -8.25 3.45
C PHE A 74 -5.11 -7.03 3.93
N ARG A 75 -4.93 -6.68 5.20
CA ARG A 75 -5.52 -5.50 5.85
C ARG A 75 -4.46 -4.71 6.58
N LEU A 76 -4.76 -3.46 6.90
CA LEU A 76 -3.84 -2.65 7.72
C LEU A 76 -3.61 -3.29 9.09
N THR A 77 -2.34 -3.30 9.47
CA THR A 77 -1.94 -3.50 10.86
C THR A 77 -2.30 -2.26 11.69
N GLU A 78 -2.18 -2.34 13.01
CA GLU A 78 -2.36 -1.16 13.87
C GLU A 78 -1.36 -0.05 13.51
N ARG A 79 -0.10 -0.44 13.30
CA ARG A 79 0.93 0.46 12.78
C ARG A 79 0.55 1.04 11.43
N GLY A 80 0.02 0.23 10.53
CA GLY A 80 -0.47 0.64 9.22
C GLY A 80 -1.58 1.68 9.29
N ARG A 81 -2.53 1.51 10.22
CA ARG A 81 -3.60 2.50 10.47
C ARG A 81 -3.03 3.84 10.90
N HIS A 82 -2.19 3.84 11.93
CA HIS A 82 -1.55 5.07 12.41
C HIS A 82 -0.73 5.76 11.31
N PHE A 83 0.03 4.99 10.54
CA PHE A 83 0.79 5.52 9.42
C PHE A 83 -0.12 6.12 8.34
N ALA A 84 -1.22 5.44 7.96
CA ALA A 84 -2.17 5.93 6.97
C ALA A 84 -2.82 7.25 7.38
N GLU A 85 -3.13 7.42 8.67
CA GLU A 85 -3.67 8.67 9.21
C GLU A 85 -2.68 9.82 9.07
N GLU A 86 -1.43 9.62 9.51
CA GLU A 86 -0.38 10.63 9.45
C GLU A 86 0.01 10.97 8.00
N ALA A 87 0.18 9.95 7.15
CA ALA A 87 0.43 10.13 5.72
C ALA A 87 -0.73 10.87 5.04
N GLY A 88 -1.98 10.54 5.37
CA GLY A 88 -3.17 11.22 4.87
C GLY A 88 -3.24 12.68 5.31
N ARG A 89 -2.92 13.00 6.56
CA ARG A 89 -2.83 14.38 7.08
C ARG A 89 -1.72 15.16 6.39
N ALA A 90 -0.53 14.58 6.23
CA ALA A 90 0.58 15.20 5.52
C ALA A 90 0.25 15.46 4.04
N TRP A 91 -0.40 14.50 3.37
CA TRP A 91 -0.79 14.62 1.97
C TRP A 91 -1.85 15.69 1.73
N ARG A 92 -2.86 15.81 2.61
CA ARG A 92 -3.89 16.86 2.51
C ARG A 92 -3.34 18.27 2.72
N ARG A 93 -2.22 18.42 3.43
CA ARG A 93 -1.54 19.71 3.64
C ARG A 93 -0.77 20.19 2.41
N ARG A 94 -0.51 19.32 1.42
CA ARG A 94 0.11 19.71 0.14
C ARG A 94 -0.92 20.32 -0.80
N SER A 95 -0.52 21.37 -1.50
CA SER A 95 -1.31 21.98 -2.57
C SER A 95 -1.58 20.99 -3.70
N LEU A 96 -2.65 21.22 -4.47
CA LEU A 96 -3.02 20.34 -5.60
C LEU A 96 -1.90 20.23 -6.65
N LEU A 97 -1.11 21.30 -6.84
CA LEU A 97 0.06 21.33 -7.72
C LEU A 97 1.18 20.43 -7.21
N GLU A 98 1.47 20.43 -5.91
CA GLU A 98 2.47 19.54 -5.31
C GLU A 98 2.05 18.07 -5.39
N ARG A 99 0.75 17.79 -5.25
CA ARG A 99 0.20 16.44 -5.43
C ARG A 99 0.26 15.97 -6.88
N ALA A 100 0.01 16.88 -7.83
CA ALA A 100 0.15 16.61 -9.26
C ALA A 100 1.61 16.39 -9.65
N LEU A 101 2.53 17.19 -9.11
CA LEU A 101 3.97 17.00 -9.31
C LEU A 101 4.42 15.62 -8.82
N VAL A 102 4.04 15.19 -7.61
CA VAL A 102 4.40 13.84 -7.13
C VAL A 102 3.90 12.74 -8.07
N ARG A 103 2.71 12.88 -8.67
CA ARG A 103 2.22 11.92 -9.68
C ARG A 103 3.06 11.90 -10.97
N LEU A 104 3.72 13.00 -11.31
CA LEU A 104 4.57 13.12 -12.50
C LEU A 104 6.01 12.66 -12.25
N VAL A 105 6.53 12.80 -11.02
CA VAL A 105 7.91 12.41 -10.67
C VAL A 105 8.06 11.09 -9.92
N GLY A 106 6.98 10.49 -9.41
CA GLY A 106 7.02 9.30 -8.55
C GLY A 106 7.10 9.62 -7.06
#